data_AF-A0A519UQD7-F1
#
_entry.id   AF-A0A519UQD7-F1
#
_cell.length_a   1.000
_cell.length_b   1.000
_cell.length_c   1.000
_cell.angle_alpha   90.00
_cell.angle_beta   90.00
_cell.angle_gamma   90.00
#
_symmetry.space_group_name_H-M   'P 1'
#
loop_
_entity.id
_entity.type
_entity.pdbx_description
1 polymer ?
#
loop_
_entity_poly.entity_id
_entity_poly.type
_entity_poly.pdbx_seq_one_letter_code
_entity_poly.pdbx_strand_id
1 'polypeptide(L)' 'MSKIDVSQVAAIADTIMHNFIPKDPLADQFSFHFTLPPAQHYLVKYQKDNKGNWTFQDYEAIASQP' A
#
# COMPACT_ATOMS: atom_id res chain seq x y z
N MET A 1 -6.49 -23.17 -2.74
CA MET A 1 -7.02 -21.91 -2.15
C MET A 1 -5.82 -21.00 -1.92
N SER A 2 -5.50 -20.12 -2.87
CA SER A 2 -4.43 -19.15 -2.65
C SER A 2 -5.07 -17.89 -2.08
N LYS A 3 -5.28 -17.88 -0.75
CA LYS A 3 -5.53 -16.63 -0.05
C LYS A 3 -4.26 -15.81 -0.25
N ILE A 4 -4.34 -14.66 -0.90
CA ILE A 4 -3.21 -13.73 -0.88
C ILE A 4 -3.07 -13.29 0.56
N ASP A 5 -1.97 -13.68 1.18
CA ASP A 5 -1.65 -13.30 2.54
C ASP A 5 -1.30 -11.81 2.57
N VAL A 6 -1.77 -11.10 3.59
CA VAL A 6 -1.48 -9.67 3.85
C VAL A 6 0.01 -9.36 3.65
N SER A 7 0.87 -10.29 4.05
CA SER A 7 2.32 -10.22 3.92
C SER A 7 2.81 -10.08 2.47
N GLN A 8 2.12 -10.68 1.50
CA GLN A 8 2.48 -10.55 0.08
C GLN A 8 2.13 -9.17 -0.48
N VAL A 9 0.95 -8.64 -0.13
CA VAL A 9 0.52 -7.28 -0.52
C VAL A 9 1.47 -6.25 0.08
N ALA A 10 1.79 -6.38 1.38
CA ALA A 10 2.73 -5.51 2.06
C ALA A 10 4.14 -5.57 1.45
N ALA A 11 4.68 -6.77 1.21
CA ALA A 11 6.01 -6.92 0.62
C ALA A 11 6.11 -6.26 -0.75
N ILE A 12 5.11 -6.43 -1.62
CA ILE A 12 5.07 -5.78 -2.93
C ILE A 12 4.93 -4.27 -2.78
N ALA A 13 4.02 -3.80 -1.92
CA ALA A 13 3.84 -2.38 -1.66
C ALA A 13 5.13 -1.71 -1.18
N ASP A 14 5.88 -2.34 -0.27
CA ASP A 14 7.17 -1.84 0.23
C ASP A 14 8.20 -1.69 -0.89
N THR A 15 8.18 -2.56 -1.90
CA THR A 15 9.08 -2.47 -3.07
C THR A 15 8.78 -1.31 -4.02
N ILE A 16 7.62 -0.66 -3.92
CA ILE A 16 7.24 0.44 -4.81
C ILE A 16 6.86 1.72 -4.07
N MET A 17 6.62 1.66 -2.75
CA MET A 17 6.09 2.77 -1.94
C MET A 17 6.93 4.05 -2.05
N HIS A 18 8.24 3.93 -2.26
CA HIS A 18 9.16 5.06 -2.36
C HIS A 18 8.85 6.00 -3.54
N ASN A 19 8.16 5.53 -4.58
CA ASN A 19 7.71 6.36 -5.69
C ASN A 19 6.44 7.16 -5.35
N PHE A 20 5.74 6.79 -4.27
CA PHE A 20 4.46 7.36 -3.87
C PHE A 20 4.55 8.19 -2.58
N ILE A 21 5.73 8.27 -1.95
CA ILE A 21 5.95 9.11 -0.77
C ILE A 21 5.67 10.58 -1.16
N PRO A 22 4.79 11.29 -0.42
CA PRO A 22 4.51 12.70 -0.67
C PRO A 22 5.77 13.55 -0.56
N LYS A 23 5.88 14.57 -1.42
CA LYS A 23 6.94 15.57 -1.33
C LYS A 23 6.70 16.58 -0.19
N ASP A 24 5.49 16.62 0.35
CA ASP A 24 5.16 17.48 1.48
C ASP A 24 5.82 16.95 2.75
N PRO A 25 6.74 17.72 3.38
CA PRO A 25 7.40 17.30 4.61
C PRO A 25 6.45 17.16 5.80
N LEU A 26 5.26 17.78 5.75
CA LEU A 26 4.22 17.69 6.78
C LEU A 26 3.30 16.49 6.61
N ALA A 27 3.41 15.74 5.51
CA ALA A 27 2.61 14.54 5.33
C ALA A 27 3.00 13.47 6.35
N ASP A 28 1.99 12.94 7.02
CA ASP A 28 2.06 11.86 8.00
C ASP A 28 1.36 10.58 7.52
N GLN A 29 0.63 10.66 6.41
CA GLN A 29 -0.03 9.53 5.77
C GLN A 29 0.06 9.64 4.25
N PHE A 30 0.14 8.50 3.57
CA PHE A 30 -0.15 8.42 2.15
C PHE A 30 -0.78 7.08 1.79
N SER A 31 -1.38 7.03 0.61
CA SER A 31 -1.96 5.82 0.07
C SER A 31 -1.80 5.77 -1.42
N PHE A 32 -1.63 4.58 -1.98
CA PHE A 32 -1.52 4.40 -3.42
C PHE A 32 -2.20 3.10 -3.86
N HIS A 33 -2.59 3.09 -5.13
CA HIS A 33 -3.21 1.95 -5.77
C HIS A 33 -2.17 1.17 -6.55
N PHE A 34 -2.26 -0.16 -6.51
CA PHE A 34 -1.53 -1.02 -7.43
C PHE A 34 -2.37 -2.23 -7.85
N THR A 35 -1.97 -2.83 -8.96
CA THR A 35 -2.67 -3.96 -9.56
C THR A 35 -1.74 -5.17 -9.58
N LEU A 36 -2.21 -6.31 -9.08
CA LEU A 36 -1.58 -7.60 -9.25
C LEU A 36 -2.29 -8.41 -10.33
N PRO A 37 -1.55 -9.06 -11.24
CA PRO A 37 -2.13 -10.03 -12.15
C PRO A 37 -2.89 -11.14 -11.39
N PRO A 38 -4.00 -11.66 -11.93
CA PRO A 38 -4.57 -11.34 -13.25
C PRO A 38 -5.48 -10.10 -13.30
N ALA A 39 -6.02 -9.58 -12.20
CA ALA A 39 -6.88 -8.38 -12.17
C ALA A 39 -7.21 -7.90 -10.74
N GLN A 40 -6.28 -8.05 -9.79
CA GLN A 40 -6.54 -7.74 -8.38
C GLN A 40 -6.04 -6.33 -8.08
N HIS A 41 -6.95 -5.44 -7.69
CA HIS A 41 -6.61 -4.07 -7.35
C HIS A 41 -6.55 -3.89 -5.85
N TYR A 42 -5.51 -3.23 -5.36
CA TYR A 42 -5.32 -2.93 -3.95
C TYR A 42 -5.10 -1.44 -3.76
N LEU A 43 -5.72 -0.89 -2.73
CA LEU A 43 -5.33 0.38 -2.12
C LEU A 43 -4.54 0.06 -0.85
N VAL A 44 -3.32 0.57 -0.72
CA VAL A 44 -2.52 0.43 0.50
C VAL A 44 -2.35 1.76 1.19
N LYS A 45 -2.29 1.73 2.52
CA LYS A 45 -2.12 2.91 3.36
C LYS A 45 -0.84 2.77 4.18
N TYR A 46 -0.06 3.84 4.18
CA TYR A 46 1.16 3.99 4.96
C TYR A 46 1.03 5.18 5.88
N GLN A 47 1.59 5.04 7.08
CA GLN A 47 1.67 6.11 8.06
C GLN A 47 3.11 6.34 8.47
N LYS A 48 3.47 7.60 8.66
CA LYS A 48 4.77 8.01 9.18
C LYS A 48 4.80 7.76 10.69
N ASP A 49 5.80 7.04 11.15
CA ASP A 49 6.03 6.84 12.58
C ASP A 49 6.68 8.08 13.23
N ASN A 50 6.79 8.06 14.56
CA ASN A 50 7.42 9.14 15.33
C ASN A 50 8.93 9.32 15.03
N LYS A 51 9.55 8.40 14.28
CA LYS A 51 10.95 8.45 13.84
C LYS A 51 11.08 8.93 12.39
N GLY A 52 9.96 9.21 11.72
CA GLY A 52 9.91 9.65 10.33
C GLY A 52 9.91 8.53 9.29
N ASN A 53 9.81 7.26 9.69
CA ASN A 53 9.74 6.12 8.78
C ASN A 53 8.30 5.84 8.36
N TRP A 54 8.12 5.46 7.10
CA TRP A 54 6.83 5.02 6.59
C TRP A 54 6.60 3.55 6.95
N THR A 55 5.48 3.27 7.61
CA THR A 55 5.09 1.93 8.02
C THR A 55 3.78 1.55 7.34
N PHE A 56 3.73 0.35 6.77
CA PHE A 56 2.50 -0.22 6.24
C PHE A 56 1.45 -0.29 7.36
N GLN A 57 0.27 0.26 7.12
CA GLN A 57 -0.80 0.31 8.10
C GLN A 57 -1.90 -0.71 7.76
N ASP A 58 -2.44 -0.64 6.54
CA ASP A 58 -3.51 -1.52 6.09
C ASP A 58 -3.62 -1.54 4.55
N TYR A 59 -4.42 -2.46 4.04
CA TYR A 59 -4.79 -2.55 2.64
C TYR A 59 -6.27 -2.86 2.45
N GLU A 60 -6.81 -2.35 1.36
CA GLU A 60 -8.16 -2.63 0.90
C GLU A 60 -8.09 -3.32 -0.46
N ALA A 61 -8.66 -4.52 -0.56
CA ALA A 61 -8.88 -5.17 -1.85
C ALA A 61 -10.06 -4.47 -2.53
N ILE A 62 -9.78 -3.76 -3.62
CA ILE A 62 -10.81 -3.12 -4.42
C ILE A 62 -11.38 -4.20 -5.32
N ALA A 63 -12.55 -4.72 -4.92
CA ALA A 63 -13.37 -5.47 -5.85
C ALA A 63 -13.76 -4.51 -6.97
N SER A 64 -13.26 -4.73 -8.18
CA SER A 64 -13.78 -4.08 -9.38
C SER A 64 -15.29 -4.30 -9.38
N GLN A 65 -16.06 -3.23 -9.10
CA GLN A 65 -17.50 -3.33 -9.21
C GLN A 65 -17.85 -3.72 -10.66
N PRO A 66 -18.81 -4.63 -10.85
CA PRO A 66 -19.21 -5.12 -12.17
C PRO A 66 -19.82 -4.03 -13.06
#